data_AF-A0A0D3FUD5-F1
#
_entry.id   AF-A0A0D3FUD5-F1
#
_cell.length_a   1.000
_cell.length_b   1.000
_cell.length_c   1.000
_cell.angle_alpha   90.00
_cell.angle_beta   90.00
_cell.angle_gamma   90.00
#
_symmetry.space_group_name_H-M   'P 1'
#
loop_
_entity.id
_entity.type
_entity.pdbx_description
1 polymer ?
#
loop_
_entity_poly.entity_id
_entity_poly.type
_entity_poly.pdbx_seq_one_letter_code
_entity_poly.pdbx_strand_id
1 'polypeptide(L)'
;MMQHNDLKQPLFDQVSRALHLPLPRTYKRVETLHYFIEYGQEEGHIPILLDLAKLDFNILQRVHLKELKAISEWWKDLYKYIGLTYIRDRAVESYIWSHTMLFGEGLALTRMICAKIIILLVIIDDTYDAHATIEESRKLNEAIQRWDESAIPRVPEYLKKFYIKLLNNFKEIEDQFQKLSHYYLQEVEWLHQNHKPSF
;
A
#
# COMPACT_ATOMS: atom_id res chain seq x y z
N MET A 1 36.70 27.33 -4.81
CA MET A 1 36.30 27.83 -3.49
C MET A 1 34.90 28.41 -3.66
N MET A 2 33.84 27.61 -3.43
CA MET A 2 32.47 28.14 -3.47
C MET A 2 32.21 28.92 -2.17
N GLN A 3 31.66 30.12 -2.31
CA GLN A 3 31.45 31.11 -1.25
C GLN A 3 30.54 30.57 -0.13
N HIS A 4 30.78 31.08 1.09
CA HIS A 4 30.02 30.83 2.30
C HIS A 4 28.50 30.93 2.07
N ASN A 5 27.74 29.94 2.57
CA ASN A 5 26.27 29.96 2.58
C ASN A 5 25.75 31.07 3.50
N ASP A 6 25.09 32.08 2.93
CA ASP A 6 24.38 33.15 3.64
C ASP A 6 22.99 32.72 4.19
N LEU A 7 22.60 31.46 4.00
CA LEU A 7 21.31 30.95 4.47
C LEU A 7 21.41 30.49 5.93
N LYS A 8 20.56 31.04 6.79
CA LYS A 8 20.40 30.57 8.18
C LYS A 8 19.58 29.27 8.21
N GLN A 9 19.76 28.48 9.27
CA GLN A 9 18.84 27.38 9.56
C GLN A 9 17.48 27.92 10.01
N PRO A 10 16.35 27.26 9.66
CA PRO A 10 16.23 25.98 8.93
C PRO A 10 16.26 26.07 7.39
N LEU A 11 16.32 27.28 6.82
CA LEU A 11 16.18 27.51 5.38
C LEU A 11 17.29 26.84 4.56
N PHE A 12 18.52 26.78 5.10
CA PHE A 12 19.61 26.06 4.44
C PHE A 12 19.28 24.58 4.23
N ASP A 13 18.77 23.89 5.27
CA ASP A 13 18.43 22.47 5.20
C ASP A 13 17.28 22.22 4.22
N GLN A 14 16.27 23.09 4.19
CA GLN A 14 15.15 23.04 3.23
C GLN A 14 15.65 23.14 1.78
N VAL A 15 16.50 24.12 1.48
CA VAL A 15 17.06 24.32 0.14
C VAL A 15 17.95 23.13 -0.26
N SER A 16 18.79 22.65 0.66
CA SER A 16 19.66 21.49 0.40
C SER A 16 18.85 20.24 0.06
N ARG A 17 17.79 19.94 0.83
CA ARG A 17 16.89 18.81 0.53
C ARG A 17 16.15 18.98 -0.78
N ALA A 18 15.58 20.16 -1.04
CA ALA A 18 14.85 20.42 -2.28
C ALA A 18 15.74 20.31 -3.53
N LEU A 19 17.03 20.65 -3.42
CA LEU A 19 18.01 20.46 -4.49
C LEU A 19 18.40 18.98 -4.68
N HIS A 20 18.42 18.18 -3.61
CA HIS A 20 18.67 16.74 -3.69
C HIS A 20 17.48 15.97 -4.26
N LEU A 21 16.28 16.21 -3.70
CA LEU A 21 15.02 15.65 -4.17
C LEU A 21 13.94 16.75 -4.16
N PRO A 22 13.52 17.24 -5.34
CA PRO A 22 12.52 18.31 -5.43
C PRO A 22 11.21 17.92 -4.74
N LEU A 23 10.58 18.89 -4.06
CA LEU A 23 9.34 18.69 -3.30
C LEU A 23 8.24 17.93 -4.07
N PRO A 24 7.99 18.14 -5.38
CA PRO A 24 6.99 17.37 -6.14
C PRO A 24 7.29 15.87 -6.27
N ARG A 25 8.56 15.48 -6.07
CA ARG A 25 9.03 14.08 -6.12
C ARG A 25 9.25 13.48 -4.73
N THR A 26 9.16 14.29 -3.68
CA THR A 26 9.34 13.83 -2.30
C THR A 26 8.03 13.27 -1.76
N TYR A 27 8.13 12.15 -1.04
CA TYR A 27 6.99 11.62 -0.31
C TYR A 27 6.58 12.57 0.80
N LYS A 28 5.35 13.08 0.75
CA LYS A 28 4.84 14.08 1.71
C LYS A 28 5.09 13.69 3.17
N ARG A 29 4.84 12.43 3.53
CA ARG A 29 5.07 11.89 4.88
C ARG A 29 6.53 11.96 5.34
N VAL A 30 7.48 11.78 4.42
CA VAL A 30 8.93 11.90 4.70
C VAL A 30 9.30 13.37 4.84
N GLU A 31 8.76 14.25 3.98
CA GLU A 31 9.02 15.69 4.10
C GLU A 31 8.46 16.25 5.40
N THR A 32 7.25 15.84 5.82
CA THR A 32 6.61 16.27 7.08
C THR A 32 7.51 16.03 8.29
N LEU A 33 8.29 14.94 8.32
CA LEU A 33 9.21 14.65 9.43
C LEU A 33 10.33 15.69 9.55
N HIS A 34 10.91 16.11 8.41
CA HIS A 34 11.91 17.17 8.39
C HIS A 34 11.27 18.50 8.79
N TYR A 35 10.10 18.78 8.22
CA TYR A 35 9.38 20.02 8.44
C TYR A 35 8.96 20.24 9.90
N PHE A 36 8.74 19.19 10.69
CA PHE A 36 8.46 19.34 12.13
C PHE A 36 9.59 19.98 12.93
N ILE A 37 10.84 19.65 12.58
CA ILE A 37 12.01 20.21 13.25
C ILE A 37 12.19 21.65 12.81
N GLU A 38 12.03 21.91 11.52
CA GLU A 38 12.28 23.19 10.88
C GLU A 38 11.24 24.22 11.25
N TYR A 39 9.96 23.88 11.16
CA TYR A 39 8.88 24.77 11.56
C TYR A 39 9.01 25.16 13.04
N GLY A 40 9.53 24.28 13.90
CA GLY A 40 9.81 24.62 15.30
C GLY A 40 10.97 25.61 15.50
N GLN A 41 11.83 25.82 14.49
CA GLN A 41 12.93 26.78 14.50
C GLN A 41 12.58 28.10 13.81
N GLU A 42 11.46 28.16 13.07
CA GLU A 42 11.02 29.35 12.37
C GLU A 42 10.57 30.45 13.34
N GLU A 43 10.95 31.70 13.04
CA GLU A 43 10.48 32.87 13.77
C GLU A 43 8.98 33.08 13.48
N GLY A 44 8.16 33.15 14.53
CA GLY A 44 6.71 33.28 14.39
C GLY A 44 5.95 31.96 14.17
N HIS A 45 6.59 30.81 14.35
CA HIS A 45 5.86 29.53 14.33
C HIS A 45 4.77 29.50 15.40
N ILE A 46 3.68 28.80 15.09
CA ILE A 46 2.54 28.68 16.00
C ILE A 46 2.64 27.32 16.72
N PRO A 47 2.96 27.29 18.03
CA PRO A 47 3.22 26.03 18.74
C PRO A 47 2.05 25.05 18.68
N ILE A 48 0.81 25.56 18.79
CA ILE A 48 -0.39 24.73 18.74
C ILE A 48 -0.58 24.03 17.38
N LEU A 49 -0.14 24.64 16.27
CA LEU A 49 -0.19 23.99 14.96
C LEU A 49 0.86 22.89 14.84
N LEU A 50 2.05 23.11 15.39
CA LEU A 50 3.11 22.09 15.41
C LEU A 50 2.69 20.88 16.25
N ASP A 51 2.08 21.10 17.41
CA ASP A 51 1.58 20.04 18.27
C ASP A 51 0.43 19.26 17.61
N LEU A 52 -0.50 19.97 16.96
CA LEU A 52 -1.57 19.35 16.18
C LEU A 52 -1.01 18.48 15.05
N ALA A 53 -0.04 18.98 14.28
CA ALA A 53 0.56 18.25 13.17
C ALA A 53 1.31 16.99 13.64
N LYS A 54 2.03 17.06 14.77
CA LYS A 54 2.68 15.89 15.39
C LYS A 54 1.66 14.87 15.89
N LEU A 55 0.57 15.33 16.49
CA LEU A 55 -0.50 14.45 16.98
C LEU A 55 -1.17 13.69 15.82
N ASP A 56 -1.57 14.42 14.77
CA ASP A 56 -2.16 13.85 13.55
C ASP A 56 -1.24 12.79 12.92
N PHE A 57 0.04 13.14 12.73
CA PHE A 57 1.04 12.23 12.18
C PHE A 57 1.17 10.94 12.98
N ASN A 58 1.16 11.03 14.32
CA ASN A 58 1.28 9.90 15.22
C ASN A 58 0.03 9.02 15.24
N ILE A 59 -1.17 9.61 15.14
CA ILE A 59 -2.44 8.87 15.02
C ILE A 59 -2.41 8.03 13.73
N LEU A 60 -2.09 8.66 12.60
CA LEU A 60 -1.95 7.96 11.32
C LEU A 60 -0.87 6.89 11.34
N GLN A 61 0.30 7.18 11.93
CA GLN A 61 1.37 6.20 12.05
C GLN A 61 0.92 4.94 12.81
N ARG A 62 0.10 5.08 13.86
CA ARG A 62 -0.46 3.93 14.58
C ARG A 62 -1.38 3.09 13.71
N VAL A 63 -2.19 3.71 12.84
CA VAL A 63 -3.02 2.99 11.86
C VAL A 63 -2.13 2.21 10.90
N HIS A 64 -1.11 2.87 10.34
CA HIS A 64 -0.20 2.23 9.39
C HIS A 64 0.61 1.09 10.00
N LEU A 65 1.01 1.17 11.26
CA LEU A 65 1.69 0.08 11.95
C LEU A 65 0.78 -1.14 12.15
N LYS A 66 -0.51 -0.94 12.41
CA LYS A 66 -1.49 -2.04 12.47
C LYS A 66 -1.68 -2.69 11.10
N GLU A 67 -1.78 -1.89 10.06
CA GLU A 67 -1.87 -2.37 8.67
C GLU A 67 -0.63 -3.17 8.26
N LEU A 68 0.57 -2.64 8.55
CA LEU A 68 1.84 -3.30 8.26
C LEU A 68 1.95 -4.65 9.00
N LYS A 69 1.53 -4.69 10.27
CA LYS A 69 1.47 -5.95 11.03
C LYS A 69 0.55 -6.96 10.34
N ALA A 70 -0.65 -6.54 9.97
CA ALA A 70 -1.63 -7.40 9.31
C ALA A 70 -1.13 -7.92 7.95
N ILE A 71 -0.48 -7.07 7.13
CA ILE A 71 0.13 -7.50 5.88
C ILE A 71 1.28 -8.49 6.12
N SER A 72 2.10 -8.26 7.14
CA SER A 72 3.23 -9.14 7.46
C SER A 72 2.75 -10.52 7.91
N GLU A 73 1.70 -10.58 8.74
CA GLU A 73 1.07 -11.84 9.16
C GLU A 73 0.43 -12.56 7.97
N TRP A 74 -0.34 -11.85 7.14
CA TRP A 74 -0.94 -12.41 5.93
C TRP A 74 0.10 -12.95 4.95
N TRP A 75 1.21 -12.20 4.75
CA TRP A 75 2.31 -12.62 3.89
C TRP A 75 2.96 -13.90 4.42
N LYS A 76 3.24 -13.97 5.72
CA LYS A 76 3.85 -15.14 6.35
C LYS A 76 2.99 -16.40 6.13
N ASP A 77 1.67 -16.26 6.28
CA ASP A 77 0.73 -17.36 6.04
C ASP A 77 0.67 -17.74 4.56
N LEU A 78 0.65 -16.76 3.66
CA LEU A 78 0.70 -16.98 2.22
C LEU A 78 1.98 -17.71 1.80
N TYR A 79 3.14 -17.19 2.20
CA TYR A 79 4.47 -17.73 1.90
C TYR A 79 4.58 -19.20 2.33
N LYS A 80 4.18 -19.49 3.58
CA LYS A 80 4.16 -20.86 4.10
C LYS A 80 3.21 -21.77 3.32
N TYR A 81 2.05 -21.26 2.90
CA TYR A 81 1.06 -22.03 2.16
C TYR A 81 1.54 -22.38 0.75
N ILE A 82 2.02 -21.39 -0.01
CA ILE A 82 2.44 -21.58 -1.41
C ILE A 82 3.74 -22.38 -1.50
N GLY A 83 4.66 -22.22 -0.55
CA GLY A 83 5.90 -23.01 -0.49
C GLY A 83 6.88 -22.75 -1.63
N LEU A 84 6.79 -21.59 -2.28
CA LEU A 84 7.71 -21.17 -3.34
C LEU A 84 8.98 -20.60 -2.70
N THR A 85 10.11 -21.30 -2.81
CA THR A 85 11.36 -20.90 -2.12
C THR A 85 12.15 -19.82 -2.87
N TYR A 86 11.80 -19.56 -4.13
CA TYR A 86 12.52 -18.62 -5.00
C TYR A 86 12.00 -17.19 -4.93
N ILE A 87 10.86 -16.95 -4.28
CA ILE A 87 10.23 -15.63 -4.22
C ILE A 87 10.91 -14.72 -3.20
N ARG A 88 11.02 -13.44 -3.54
CA ARG A 88 11.60 -12.40 -2.68
C ARG A 88 10.63 -12.07 -1.53
N ASP A 89 11.17 -11.87 -0.33
CA ASP A 89 10.40 -11.29 0.77
C ASP A 89 10.28 -9.77 0.57
N ARG A 90 9.10 -9.30 0.18
CA ARG A 90 8.82 -7.89 -0.14
C ARG A 90 7.56 -7.35 0.52
N ALA A 91 7.12 -7.96 1.62
CA ALA A 91 5.88 -7.56 2.28
C ALA A 91 5.91 -6.12 2.80
N VAL A 92 7.03 -5.73 3.42
CA VAL A 92 7.21 -4.37 3.97
C VAL A 92 7.27 -3.35 2.84
N GLU A 93 8.05 -3.60 1.80
CA GLU A 93 8.19 -2.72 0.65
C GLU A 93 6.86 -2.56 -0.09
N SER A 94 6.13 -3.66 -0.28
CA SER A 94 4.80 -3.64 -0.93
C SER A 94 3.79 -2.82 -0.15
N TYR A 95 3.82 -2.92 1.19
CA TYR A 95 3.00 -2.07 2.04
C TYR A 95 3.45 -0.59 1.97
N ILE A 96 4.76 -0.32 2.00
CA ILE A 96 5.28 1.05 1.88
C ILE A 96 4.86 1.68 0.55
N TRP A 97 4.91 0.94 -0.57
CA TRP A 97 4.42 1.40 -1.87
C TRP A 97 2.95 1.78 -1.82
N SER A 98 2.12 0.93 -1.23
CA SER A 98 0.70 1.21 -1.05
C SER A 98 0.45 2.44 -0.14
N HIS A 99 1.18 2.54 0.97
CA HIS A 99 1.11 3.65 1.91
C HIS A 99 1.51 4.99 1.26
N THR A 100 2.59 5.02 0.47
CA THR A 100 3.08 6.25 -0.17
C THR A 100 2.12 6.76 -1.24
N MET A 101 1.44 5.85 -1.96
CA MET A 101 0.43 6.21 -2.95
C MET A 101 -0.90 6.68 -2.30
N LEU A 102 -1.27 6.13 -1.15
CA LEU A 102 -2.61 6.27 -0.55
C LEU A 102 -2.55 6.62 0.94
N PHE A 103 -1.96 7.75 1.33
CA PHE A 103 -1.69 8.06 2.75
C PHE A 103 -2.90 8.58 3.58
N GLY A 104 -4.04 8.90 2.98
CA GLY A 104 -5.20 9.48 3.68
C GLY A 104 -5.92 8.50 4.63
N GLU A 105 -6.52 9.00 5.72
CA GLU A 105 -7.09 8.16 6.79
C GLU A 105 -8.16 7.16 6.31
N GLY A 106 -9.07 7.60 5.44
CA GLY A 106 -10.18 6.79 4.90
C GLY A 106 -9.80 5.73 3.87
N LEU A 107 -8.51 5.55 3.57
CA LEU A 107 -8.03 4.66 2.51
C LEU A 107 -7.42 3.35 3.05
N ALA A 108 -7.67 3.00 4.31
CA ALA A 108 -7.11 1.79 4.93
C ALA A 108 -7.42 0.52 4.14
N LEU A 109 -8.68 0.32 3.73
CA LEU A 109 -9.08 -0.82 2.91
C LEU A 109 -8.32 -0.84 1.58
N THR A 110 -8.31 0.30 0.87
CA THR A 110 -7.61 0.44 -0.42
C THR A 110 -6.12 0.17 -0.28
N ARG A 111 -5.47 0.67 0.79
CA ARG A 111 -4.06 0.39 1.08
C ARG A 111 -3.80 -1.10 1.27
N MET A 112 -4.63 -1.77 2.05
CA MET A 112 -4.49 -3.20 2.30
C MET A 112 -4.66 -4.02 1.02
N ILE A 113 -5.65 -3.67 0.18
CA ILE A 113 -5.88 -4.30 -1.12
C ILE A 113 -4.67 -4.07 -2.05
N CYS A 114 -4.22 -2.83 -2.20
CA CYS A 114 -3.07 -2.51 -3.03
C CYS A 114 -1.80 -3.24 -2.58
N ALA A 115 -1.53 -3.30 -1.26
CA ALA A 115 -0.37 -4.03 -0.74
C ALA A 115 -0.42 -5.53 -1.07
N LYS A 116 -1.58 -6.18 -0.88
CA LYS A 116 -1.79 -7.58 -1.25
C LYS A 116 -1.60 -7.81 -2.75
N ILE A 117 -2.14 -6.93 -3.61
CA ILE A 117 -1.97 -7.01 -5.06
C ILE A 117 -0.50 -6.88 -5.46
N ILE A 118 0.23 -5.90 -4.91
CA ILE A 118 1.66 -5.72 -5.21
C ILE A 118 2.45 -6.99 -4.83
N ILE A 119 2.17 -7.60 -3.69
CA ILE A 119 2.82 -8.86 -3.28
C ILE A 119 2.54 -9.99 -4.28
N LEU A 120 1.29 -10.15 -4.72
CA LEU A 120 0.92 -11.16 -5.72
C LEU A 120 1.61 -10.91 -7.07
N LEU A 121 1.74 -9.63 -7.48
CA LEU A 121 2.47 -9.24 -8.68
C LEU A 121 3.97 -9.55 -8.55
N VAL A 122 4.58 -9.34 -7.38
CA VAL A 122 5.98 -9.71 -7.14
C VAL A 122 6.20 -11.22 -7.27
N ILE A 123 5.27 -12.05 -6.80
CA ILE A 123 5.36 -13.51 -6.99
C ILE A 123 5.28 -13.88 -8.48
N ILE A 124 4.40 -13.22 -9.23
CA ILE A 124 4.25 -13.42 -10.67
C ILE A 124 5.54 -13.02 -11.38
N ASP A 125 6.06 -11.82 -11.10
CA ASP A 125 7.33 -11.29 -11.61
C ASP A 125 8.49 -12.27 -11.37
N ASP A 126 8.68 -12.70 -10.13
CA ASP A 126 9.73 -13.69 -9.76
C ASP A 126 9.57 -15.01 -10.52
N THR A 127 8.32 -15.41 -10.77
CA THR A 127 8.02 -16.63 -11.50
C THR A 127 8.38 -16.49 -12.98
N TYR A 128 7.99 -15.40 -13.64
CA TYR A 128 8.24 -15.22 -15.08
C TYR A 128 9.71 -14.90 -15.38
N ASP A 129 10.37 -14.10 -14.56
CA ASP A 129 11.70 -13.57 -14.88
C ASP A 129 12.84 -14.48 -14.43
N ALA A 130 12.64 -15.25 -13.35
CA ALA A 130 13.73 -15.97 -12.69
C ALA A 130 13.55 -17.49 -12.58
N HIS A 131 12.33 -18.02 -12.75
CA HIS A 131 12.07 -19.42 -12.39
C HIS A 131 11.39 -20.27 -13.48
N ALA A 132 10.28 -19.82 -14.05
CA ALA A 132 9.48 -20.62 -14.96
C ALA A 132 10.15 -20.77 -16.33
N THR A 133 10.01 -21.95 -16.92
CA THR A 133 10.31 -22.16 -18.34
C THR A 133 9.26 -21.48 -19.23
N ILE A 134 9.56 -21.23 -20.50
CA ILE A 134 8.61 -20.61 -21.43
C ILE A 134 7.31 -21.42 -21.57
N GLU A 135 7.39 -22.76 -21.52
CA GLU A 135 6.22 -23.64 -21.53
C GLU A 135 5.37 -23.49 -20.26
N GLU A 136 5.99 -23.38 -19.09
CA GLU A 136 5.30 -23.15 -17.82
C GLU A 136 4.68 -21.75 -17.74
N SER A 137 5.42 -20.74 -18.21
CA SER A 137 4.93 -19.37 -18.37
C SER A 137 3.70 -19.31 -19.27
N ARG A 138 3.68 -20.04 -20.39
CA ARG A 138 2.49 -20.12 -21.27
C ARG A 138 1.30 -20.76 -20.55
N LYS A 139 1.51 -21.85 -19.81
CA LYS A 139 0.45 -22.51 -19.02
C LYS A 139 -0.10 -21.61 -17.93
N LEU A 140 0.77 -20.92 -17.19
CA LEU A 140 0.37 -19.95 -16.17
C LEU A 140 -0.40 -18.79 -16.80
N ASN A 141 0.09 -18.25 -17.92
CA ASN A 141 -0.60 -17.19 -18.66
C ASN A 141 -1.99 -17.62 -19.11
N GLU A 142 -2.12 -18.78 -19.75
CA GLU A 142 -3.43 -19.33 -20.15
C GLU A 142 -4.39 -19.46 -18.96
N ALA A 143 -3.90 -19.92 -17.81
CA ALA A 143 -4.70 -20.02 -16.60
C ALA A 143 -5.13 -18.65 -16.06
N ILE A 144 -4.22 -17.66 -16.06
CA ILE A 144 -4.53 -16.29 -15.67
C ILE A 144 -5.54 -15.66 -16.63
N GLN A 145 -5.38 -15.82 -17.95
CA GLN A 145 -6.34 -15.30 -18.93
C GLN A 145 -7.74 -15.91 -18.77
N ARG A 146 -7.80 -17.17 -18.35
CA ARG A 146 -9.07 -17.85 -18.07
C ARG A 146 -9.72 -17.41 -16.75
N TRP A 147 -8.91 -17.14 -15.73
CA TRP A 147 -9.33 -16.56 -14.45
C TRP A 147 -10.40 -17.37 -13.69
N ASP A 148 -10.32 -18.71 -13.70
CA ASP A 148 -11.27 -19.58 -12.99
C ASP A 148 -10.63 -20.90 -12.52
N GLU A 149 -11.27 -21.57 -11.55
CA GLU A 149 -10.76 -22.81 -10.94
C GLU A 149 -10.62 -23.98 -11.93
N SER A 150 -11.34 -23.98 -13.06
CA SER A 150 -11.21 -25.01 -14.10
C SER A 150 -9.85 -24.97 -14.80
N ALA A 151 -9.09 -23.89 -14.65
CA ALA A 151 -7.72 -23.78 -15.16
C ALA A 151 -6.68 -24.46 -14.25
N ILE A 152 -7.00 -24.74 -12.97
CA ILE A 152 -6.07 -25.33 -11.99
C ILE A 152 -5.34 -26.58 -12.53
N PRO A 153 -6.01 -27.54 -13.21
CA PRO A 153 -5.33 -28.73 -13.73
C PRO A 153 -4.24 -28.44 -14.78
N ARG A 154 -4.29 -27.28 -15.45
CA ARG A 154 -3.34 -26.86 -16.50
C ARG A 154 -2.11 -26.14 -15.94
N VAL A 155 -2.20 -25.61 -14.73
CA VAL A 155 -1.12 -24.88 -14.05
C VAL A 155 -0.02 -25.87 -13.61
N PRO A 156 1.27 -25.52 -13.75
CA PRO A 156 2.38 -26.31 -13.22
C PRO A 156 2.18 -26.65 -11.73
N GLU A 157 2.53 -27.87 -11.33
CA GLU A 157 2.18 -28.40 -10.00
C GLU A 157 2.61 -27.47 -8.84
N TYR A 158 3.85 -26.96 -8.91
CA TYR A 158 4.39 -26.07 -7.89
C TYR A 158 3.67 -24.71 -7.80
N LEU A 159 3.01 -24.26 -8.88
CA LEU A 159 2.27 -22.99 -8.94
C LEU A 159 0.79 -23.12 -8.59
N LYS A 160 0.22 -24.32 -8.51
CA LYS A 160 -1.22 -24.50 -8.27
C LYS A 160 -1.68 -23.83 -6.98
N LYS A 161 -0.92 -23.97 -5.89
CA LYS A 161 -1.23 -23.33 -4.61
C LYS A 161 -1.23 -21.80 -4.72
N PHE A 162 -0.28 -21.24 -5.48
CA PHE A 162 -0.24 -19.81 -5.75
C PHE A 162 -1.46 -19.37 -6.56
N TYR A 163 -1.79 -20.05 -7.66
CA TYR A 163 -2.95 -19.72 -8.50
C TYR A 163 -4.27 -19.77 -7.72
N ILE A 164 -4.45 -20.76 -6.86
CA ILE A 164 -5.62 -20.85 -5.97
C ILE A 164 -5.68 -19.64 -5.01
N LYS A 165 -4.54 -19.22 -4.44
CA LYS A 165 -4.50 -18.04 -3.56
C LYS A 165 -4.72 -16.74 -4.30
N LEU A 166 -4.24 -16.63 -5.54
CA LEU A 166 -4.52 -15.51 -6.42
C LEU A 166 -6.03 -15.34 -6.61
N LEU A 167 -6.73 -16.39 -7.06
CA LEU A 167 -8.18 -16.35 -7.27
C LEU A 167 -8.95 -16.02 -5.98
N ASN A 168 -8.61 -16.69 -4.88
CA ASN A 168 -9.26 -16.45 -3.59
C ASN A 168 -9.06 -15.01 -3.08
N ASN A 169 -7.90 -14.41 -3.35
CA ASN A 169 -7.64 -13.04 -2.93
C ASN A 169 -8.51 -12.03 -3.69
N PHE A 170 -8.67 -12.22 -5.01
CA PHE A 170 -9.55 -11.37 -5.80
C PHE A 170 -11.03 -11.58 -5.46
N LYS A 171 -11.42 -12.81 -5.10
CA LYS A 171 -12.76 -13.07 -4.57
C LYS A 171 -13.02 -12.34 -3.25
N GLU A 172 -12.05 -12.36 -2.32
CA GLU A 172 -12.13 -11.59 -1.06
C GLU A 172 -12.31 -10.08 -1.34
N ILE A 173 -11.58 -9.55 -2.33
CA ILE A 173 -11.69 -8.15 -2.75
C ILE A 173 -13.09 -7.89 -3.34
N GLU A 174 -13.57 -8.74 -4.24
CA GLU A 174 -14.89 -8.63 -4.84
C GLU A 174 -15.99 -8.61 -3.77
N ASP A 175 -15.94 -9.53 -2.80
CA ASP A 175 -16.89 -9.60 -1.69
C ASP A 175 -16.90 -8.30 -0.86
N GLN A 176 -15.74 -7.65 -0.68
CA GLN A 176 -15.65 -6.35 0.00
C GLN A 176 -16.31 -5.23 -0.80
N PHE A 177 -16.11 -5.20 -2.11
CA PHE A 177 -16.74 -4.22 -3.00
C PHE A 177 -18.26 -4.41 -3.08
N GLN A 178 -18.74 -5.66 -3.14
CA GLN A 178 -20.18 -5.96 -3.14
C GLN A 178 -20.85 -5.45 -1.85
N LYS A 179 -20.23 -5.64 -0.69
CA LYS A 179 -20.72 -5.09 0.59
C LYS A 179 -20.77 -3.58 0.57
N LEU A 180 -19.72 -2.93 0.08
CA LEU A 180 -19.68 -1.47 -0.02
C LEU A 180 -20.79 -0.92 -0.93
N SER A 181 -21.00 -1.56 -2.08
CA SER A 181 -22.10 -1.20 -2.99
C SER A 181 -23.47 -1.37 -2.32
N HIS A 182 -23.66 -2.40 -1.52
CA HIS A 182 -24.90 -2.62 -0.79
C HIS A 182 -25.16 -1.51 0.24
N TYR A 183 -24.13 -1.08 0.99
CA TYR A 183 -24.26 0.03 1.93
C TYR A 183 -24.62 1.34 1.24
N TYR A 184 -23.98 1.66 0.11
CA TYR A 184 -24.34 2.87 -0.64
C TYR A 184 -25.75 2.83 -1.19
N LEU A 185 -26.23 1.66 -1.66
CA LEU A 185 -27.62 1.53 -2.10
C LEU A 185 -28.58 1.79 -0.93
N GLN A 186 -28.30 1.21 0.24
CA GLN A 186 -29.12 1.40 1.44
C GLN A 186 -29.18 2.87 1.89
N GLU A 187 -28.05 3.58 1.86
CA GLU A 187 -28.01 5.02 2.17
C GLU A 187 -28.87 5.84 1.19
N VAL A 188 -28.82 5.51 -0.11
CA VAL A 188 -29.62 6.15 -1.15
C VAL A 188 -31.11 5.85 -0.96
N GLU A 189 -31.47 4.61 -0.61
CA GLU A 189 -32.85 4.23 -0.31
C GLU A 189 -33.41 5.00 0.89
N TRP A 190 -32.65 5.13 1.97
CA TRP A 190 -33.05 5.93 3.13
C TRP A 190 -33.27 7.39 2.78
N LEU A 191 -32.38 7.97 1.98
CA LEU A 191 -32.51 9.34 1.48
C LEU A 191 -33.82 9.52 0.69
N HIS A 192 -34.13 8.61 -0.23
CA HIS A 192 -35.36 8.67 -1.04
C HIS A 192 -36.64 8.45 -0.23
N GLN A 193 -36.57 7.69 0.86
CA GLN A 193 -37.70 7.41 1.74
C GLN A 193 -37.89 8.49 2.84
N ASN A 194 -37.05 9.53 2.88
CA ASN A 194 -36.94 10.46 4.01
C ASN A 194 -36.75 9.73 5.36
N HIS A 195 -36.13 8.54 5.33
CA HIS A 195 -35.86 7.74 6.50
C HIS A 195 -34.59 8.26 7.18
N LYS A 196 -34.64 8.49 8.49
CA LYS A 196 -33.47 8.84 9.30
C LYS A 196 -33.13 7.62 10.17
N PRO A 197 -32.07 6.87 9.84
CA PRO A 197 -31.66 5.73 10.65
C PRO A 197 -31.26 6.20 12.06
N SER A 198 -31.42 5.33 13.05
CA SER A 198 -30.90 5.57 14.40
C SER A 198 -29.39 5.34 14.43
N PHE A 199 -28.70 6.09 15.29
CA PHE A 199 -27.27 5.91 15.57
C PHE A 199 -26.98 4.59 16.29
#